data_AF-A0A920E462-F1
#
_entry.id   AF-A0A920E462-F1
#
_cell.length_a   1.000
_cell.length_b   1.000
_cell.length_c   1.000
_cell.angle_alpha   90.00
_cell.angle_beta   90.00
_cell.angle_gamma   90.00
#
_symmetry.space_group_name_H-M   'P 1'
#
loop_
_entity.id
_entity.type
_entity.pdbx_description
1 polymer ?
#
loop_
_entity_poly.entity_id
_entity_poly.type
_entity_poly.pdbx_seq_one_letter_code
_entity_poly.pdbx_strand_id
1 'polypeptide(L)'
;MVLRMQRREGPELIEQGKAGSSSVIASNNLFIGRNWNGTAEGDAYSGLRIDIAEGKPLRMTLTPLVSSRSREGWIDAEPGQITLGE
;
A
#
# COMPACT_ATOMS: atom_id res chain seq x y z
N MET A 1 -5.80 -9.45 -8.61
CA MET A 1 -4.88 -8.99 -7.54
C MET A 1 -3.47 -9.33 -7.99
N VAL A 2 -2.68 -8.35 -8.41
CA VAL A 2 -1.35 -8.62 -9.00
C VAL A 2 -0.30 -8.23 -7.97
N LEU A 3 0.49 -9.22 -7.53
CA LEU A 3 1.71 -9.00 -6.76
C LEU A 3 2.69 -8.24 -7.65
N ARG A 4 2.73 -6.90 -7.54
CA ARG A 4 3.81 -6.14 -8.16
C ARG A 4 5.02 -6.25 -7.26
N MET A 5 6.16 -6.64 -7.84
CA MET A 5 7.42 -6.54 -7.13
C MET A 5 7.60 -5.11 -6.61
N GLN A 6 8.08 -5.00 -5.37
CA GLN A 6 8.47 -3.73 -4.79
C GLN A 6 9.46 -3.04 -5.73
N ARG A 7 9.19 -1.78 -6.09
CA ARG A 7 10.20 -0.96 -6.76
C ARG A 7 11.38 -0.78 -5.81
N ARG A 8 12.60 -0.77 -6.35
CA ARG A 8 13.82 -0.44 -5.57
C ARG A 8 13.69 0.91 -4.84
N GLU A 9 12.92 1.82 -5.41
CA GLU A 9 12.67 3.18 -4.92
C GLU A 9 11.73 3.24 -3.71
N GLY A 10 11.08 2.13 -3.33
CA GLY A 10 10.19 2.09 -2.17
C GLY A 10 8.90 2.91 -2.40
N PRO A 11 8.46 3.75 -1.43
CA PRO A 11 7.21 4.50 -1.53
C PRO A 11 7.28 5.70 -2.49
N GLU A 12 8.49 6.15 -2.84
CA GLU A 12 8.71 7.30 -3.72
C GLU A 12 8.82 6.87 -5.17
N LEU A 13 8.18 7.62 -6.06
CA LEU A 13 8.36 7.53 -7.49
C LEU A 13 9.33 8.61 -7.92
N ILE A 14 10.52 8.21 -8.37
CA ILE A 14 11.57 9.13 -8.79
C ILE A 14 11.61 9.18 -10.32
N GLU A 15 11.55 10.38 -10.89
CA GLU A 15 11.79 10.62 -12.30
C GLU A 15 13.23 11.10 -12.51
N GLN A 16 13.93 10.52 -13.50
CA GLN A 16 15.23 11.00 -13.94
C GLN A 16 15.04 12.03 -15.05
N GLY A 17 15.43 13.27 -14.77
CA GLY A 17 15.41 14.37 -15.72
C GLY A 17 16.60 14.35 -16.69
N LYS A 18 16.57 15.26 -17.67
CA LYS A 18 17.71 15.48 -18.57
C LYS A 18 18.89 16.05 -17.78
N ALA A 19 20.10 15.70 -18.19
CA ALA A 19 21.35 16.12 -17.55
C ALA A 19 21.56 15.61 -16.10
N GLY A 20 20.99 14.45 -15.75
CA GLY A 20 21.30 13.74 -14.51
C GLY A 20 20.61 14.27 -13.25
N SER A 21 19.60 15.13 -13.39
CA SER A 21 18.73 15.49 -12.28
C SER A 21 17.76 14.35 -11.95
N SER A 22 17.34 14.26 -10.70
CA SER A 22 16.29 13.34 -10.25
C SER A 22 15.33 14.06 -9.32
N SER A 23 14.04 13.82 -9.45
CA SER A 23 13.01 14.40 -8.57
C SER A 23 11.96 13.37 -8.18
N VAL A 24 11.49 13.44 -6.94
CA VAL A 24 10.31 12.70 -6.50
C VAL A 24 9.08 13.34 -7.14
N ILE A 25 8.37 12.58 -7.97
CA ILE A 25 7.18 13.05 -8.70
C ILE A 25 5.87 12.52 -8.10
N ALA A 26 5.96 11.49 -7.25
CA ALA A 26 4.84 11.02 -6.45
C ALA A 26 5.37 10.26 -5.22
N SER A 27 4.57 10.23 -4.16
CA SER A 27 4.82 9.42 -2.97
C SER A 27 3.56 8.67 -2.57
N ASN A 28 3.73 7.46 -2.05
CA ASN A 28 2.63 6.68 -1.49
C ASN A 28 2.62 6.83 0.04
N ASN A 29 1.48 7.23 0.60
CA ASN A 29 1.27 7.27 2.06
C ASN A 29 1.26 5.87 2.69
N LEU A 30 0.90 4.84 1.91
CA LEU A 30 1.03 3.44 2.30
C LEU A 30 1.57 2.63 1.12
N PHE A 31 2.69 1.94 1.31
CA PHE A 31 3.36 1.17 0.26
C PHE A 31 3.57 -0.30 0.69
N ILE A 32 2.64 -1.20 0.36
CA ILE A 32 2.77 -2.61 0.74
C ILE A 32 3.43 -3.41 -0.39
N GLY A 33 4.71 -3.74 -0.20
CA GLY A 33 5.49 -4.59 -1.10
C GLY A 33 5.68 -6.01 -0.54
N ARG A 34 6.33 -6.88 -1.34
CA ARG A 34 6.63 -8.28 -0.97
C ARG A 34 7.31 -8.42 0.40
N ASN A 35 8.16 -7.47 0.76
CA ASN A 35 8.93 -7.45 2.02
C ASN A 35 8.42 -6.36 2.99
N TRP A 36 7.12 -6.09 3.01
CA TRP A 36 6.54 -5.15 3.96
C TRP A 36 6.86 -5.57 5.40
N ASN A 37 7.34 -4.61 6.20
CA ASN A 37 7.81 -4.85 7.57
C ASN A 37 6.69 -5.08 8.60
N GLY A 38 5.42 -4.89 8.22
CA GLY A 38 4.27 -5.18 9.06
C GLY A 38 3.89 -6.66 9.14
N THR A 39 4.57 -7.55 8.42
CA THR A 39 4.40 -9.00 8.54
C THR A 39 5.76 -9.68 8.70
N ALA A 40 5.91 -10.52 9.73
CA ALA A 40 7.19 -11.10 10.11
C ALA A 40 7.78 -12.07 9.07
N GLU A 41 6.94 -12.71 8.24
CA GLU A 41 7.35 -13.70 7.25
C GLU A 41 6.41 -13.75 6.03
N GLY A 42 6.98 -14.10 4.87
CA GLY A 42 6.25 -14.45 3.64
C GLY A 42 5.96 -13.28 2.71
N ASP A 43 5.39 -13.60 1.54
CA ASP A 43 4.95 -12.60 0.58
C ASP A 43 3.67 -11.91 1.11
N ALA A 44 3.71 -10.59 1.25
CA ALA A 44 2.54 -9.82 1.65
C ALA A 44 1.56 -9.65 0.47
N TYR A 45 0.29 -9.93 0.73
CA TYR A 45 -0.85 -9.70 -0.15
C TYR A 45 -1.64 -8.51 0.36
N SER A 46 -1.95 -7.55 -0.50
CA SER A 46 -2.74 -6.38 -0.14
C SER A 46 -4.11 -6.39 -0.81
N GLY A 47 -5.11 -5.91 -0.07
CA GLY A 47 -6.47 -5.68 -0.53
C GLY A 47 -7.01 -4.36 0.00
N LEU A 48 -8.17 -3.94 -0.52
CA LEU A 48 -8.88 -2.77 -0.05
C LEU A 48 -10.33 -3.14 0.20
N ARG A 49 -10.77 -3.00 1.45
CA ARG A 49 -12.20 -3.05 1.79
C ARG A 49 -12.78 -1.65 1.61
N ILE A 50 -13.92 -1.58 0.95
CA ILE A 50 -14.65 -0.34 0.71
C ILE A 50 -16.01 -0.50 1.37
N ASP A 51 -16.24 0.23 2.45
CA ASP A 51 -17.54 0.34 3.10
C ASP A 51 -18.25 1.58 2.56
N ILE A 52 -19.49 1.39 2.09
CA ILE A 52 -20.33 2.45 1.54
C ILE A 52 -21.47 2.72 2.51
N ALA A 53 -21.62 3.97 2.93
CA ALA A 53 -22.70 4.43 3.79
C ALA A 53 -23.56 5.49 3.10
N GLU A 54 -24.80 5.60 3.55
CA GLU A 54 -25.73 6.63 3.09
C GLU A 54 -25.18 8.05 3.33
N GLY A 55 -25.50 8.97 2.41
CA GLY A 55 -25.06 10.36 2.41
C GLY A 55 -25.26 11.02 1.04
N LYS A 56 -25.15 12.35 0.97
CA LYS A 56 -25.08 13.12 -0.28
C LYS A 56 -23.95 14.16 -0.17
N PRO A 57 -22.76 13.91 -0.75
CA PRO A 57 -22.36 12.70 -1.47
C PRO A 57 -22.30 11.46 -0.56
N LEU A 58 -22.29 10.26 -1.16
CA LEU A 58 -22.10 9.00 -0.43
C LEU A 58 -20.84 9.07 0.42
N ARG A 59 -20.91 8.51 1.63
CA ARG A 59 -19.73 8.37 2.48
C ARG A 59 -19.06 7.04 2.18
N MET A 60 -17.76 7.06 1.93
CA MET A 60 -16.95 5.87 1.67
C MET A 60 -15.86 5.79 2.72
N THR A 61 -15.70 4.61 3.33
CA THR A 61 -14.57 4.29 4.20
C THR A 61 -13.69 3.28 3.49
N LEU A 62 -12.41 3.59 3.36
CA LEU A 62 -11.41 2.75 2.74
C LEU A 62 -10.54 2.12 3.82
N THR A 63 -10.56 0.80 3.93
CA THR A 63 -9.75 0.05 4.90
C THR A 63 -8.73 -0.79 4.15
N PRO A 64 -7.44 -0.43 4.20
CA PRO A 64 -6.37 -1.28 3.70
C PRO A 64 -6.37 -2.61 4.46
N LEU A 65 -6.21 -3.71 3.75
CA LEU A 65 -6.05 -5.04 4.32
C LEU A 65 -4.73 -5.64 3.84
N VAL A 66 -4.01 -6.29 4.75
CA VAL A 66 -2.76 -6.98 4.42
C VAL A 66 -2.77 -8.35 5.07
N SER A 67 -2.42 -9.37 4.30
CA SER A 67 -2.19 -10.72 4.83
C SER A 67 -0.88 -11.25 4.29
N SER A 68 -0.11 -11.96 5.11
CA SER A 68 1.03 -12.75 4.66
C SER A 68 0.84 -14.22 4.97
N ARG A 69 1.56 -15.08 4.26
CA ARG A 69 1.57 -16.52 4.52
C ARG A 69 2.88 -16.93 5.18
N SER A 70 2.80 -17.37 6.43
CA SER A 70 3.90 -17.98 7.18
C SER A 70 3.85 -19.51 7.08
N ARG A 71 4.80 -20.18 7.74
CA ARG A 71 4.77 -21.64 7.89
C ARG A 71 3.59 -22.12 8.74
N GLU A 72 3.09 -21.27 9.64
CA GLU A 72 2.02 -21.61 10.59
C GLU A 72 0.62 -21.27 10.07
N GLY A 73 0.52 -20.50 8.99
CA GLY A 73 -0.77 -20.16 8.37
C GLY A 73 -0.79 -18.77 7.76
N TRP A 74 -1.99 -18.21 7.67
CA TRP A 74 -2.19 -16.82 7.27
C TRP A 74 -2.07 -15.91 8.49
N ILE A 75 -1.34 -14.81 8.33
CA ILE A 75 -1.19 -13.76 9.33
C ILE A 75 -1.78 -12.49 8.73
N ASP A 76 -2.79 -11.94 9.39
CA ASP A 76 -3.41 -10.68 8.99
C ASP A 76 -2.74 -9.52 9.71
N ALA A 77 -2.52 -8.43 8.98
CA ALA A 77 -2.02 -7.18 9.49
C ALA A 77 -3.05 -6.09 9.20
N GLU A 78 -3.28 -5.24 10.19
CA GLU A 78 -4.12 -4.04 10.08
C GLU A 78 -3.21 -2.82 9.90
N PRO A 79 -3.07 -2.28 8.68
CA PRO A 79 -2.30 -1.07 8.47
C PRO A 79 -3.00 0.11 9.13
N GLY A 80 -2.23 1.13 9.51
CA GLY A 80 -2.80 2.39 9.97
C GLY A 80 -3.77 3.01 8.95
N GLN A 81 -4.73 3.77 9.45
CA GLN A 81 -5.72 4.45 8.62
C GLN A 81 -5.04 5.41 7.63
N ILE A 82 -5.51 5.41 6.37
CA ILE A 82 -5.10 6.38 5.36
C ILE A 82 -6.20 7.42 5.19
N THR A 83 -5.83 8.69 5.31
CA THR A 83 -6.70 9.81 4.93
C THR A 83 -6.36 10.24 3.50
N LEU A 84 -7.37 10.37 2.64
CA LEU A 84 -7.21 10.89 1.29
C LEU A 84 -7.70 12.35 1.24
N GLY A 85 -6.83 13.27 0.82
CA GLY A 85 -7.20 14.66 0.49
C GLY A 85 -7.01 15.69 1.61
N GLU A 86 -5.76 15.98 1.95
CA GLU A 86 -5.40 17.36 2.35
C GLU A 86 -5.20 18.22 1.11
#